data_AF-A0A935TBY7-F1
#
_entry.id   AF-A0A935TBY7-F1
#
_cell.length_a   1.000
_cell.length_b   1.000
_cell.length_c   1.000
_cell.angle_alpha   90.00
_cell.angle_beta   90.00
_cell.angle_gamma   90.00
#
_symmetry.space_group_name_H-M   'P 1'
#
loop_
_entity.id
_entity.type
_entity.pdbx_description
1 polymer ?
#
loop_
_entity_poly.entity_id
_entity_poly.type
_entity_poly.pdbx_seq_one_letter_code
_entity_poly.pdbx_strand_id
1 'polypeptide(L)'
;MVPVGPNTVTGTLTTVTSASVFYSSARSEAADTFGAGTIQFTSGPNAGLKALAVKSFAAGVITTLEPFYYLPVAGNAYTLTRGCRKRMADCQARWNGATFNNIANFGGFPYIPAGSVYATVGQGGG
;
A
#
# COMPACT_ATOMS: atom_id res chain seq x y z
N MET A 1 -2.11 20.71 1.21
CA MET A 1 -2.89 19.54 0.75
C MET A 1 -2.15 18.92 -0.43
N VAL A 2 -1.84 17.61 -0.41
CA VAL A 2 -1.23 16.94 -1.57
C VAL A 2 -2.37 16.50 -2.50
N PRO A 3 -2.40 16.91 -3.78
CA PRO A 3 -3.37 16.38 -4.73
C PRO A 3 -3.17 14.86 -4.88
N VAL A 4 -4.25 14.08 -4.80
CA VAL A 4 -4.22 12.61 -4.96
C VAL A 4 -3.86 12.16 -6.38
N GLY A 5 -3.93 13.07 -7.36
CA GLY A 5 -3.79 12.82 -8.80
C GLY A 5 -2.57 12.02 -9.28
N PRO A 6 -1.31 12.34 -8.91
CA PRO A 6 -0.13 11.70 -9.51
C PRO A 6 0.26 10.36 -8.88
N ASN A 7 -0.33 9.98 -7.74
CA ASN A 7 0.02 8.74 -7.01
C ASN A 7 -1.00 7.59 -7.19
N THR A 8 -2.12 7.85 -7.86
CA THR A 8 -3.22 6.90 -8.06
C THR A 8 -3.33 6.55 -9.54
N VAL A 9 -3.40 5.26 -9.85
CA VAL A 9 -3.68 4.75 -11.21
C VAL A 9 -5.03 4.03 -11.23
N THR A 10 -5.71 4.05 -12.38
CA THR A 10 -6.90 3.25 -12.62
C THR A 10 -6.60 2.06 -13.53
N GLY A 11 -7.42 1.02 -13.45
CA GLY A 11 -7.31 -0.15 -14.32
C GLY A 11 -8.50 -1.10 -14.14
N THR A 12 -8.48 -2.19 -14.91
CA THR A 12 -9.41 -3.30 -14.80
C THR A 12 -8.65 -4.58 -14.48
N LEU A 13 -9.28 -5.50 -13.75
CA LEU A 13 -8.71 -6.83 -13.52
C LEU A 13 -8.78 -7.66 -14.79
N THR A 14 -7.72 -8.40 -15.07
CA THR A 14 -7.64 -9.34 -16.19
C THR A 14 -7.93 -10.77 -15.73
N THR A 15 -7.39 -11.15 -14.56
CA THR A 15 -7.58 -12.49 -13.96
C THR A 15 -7.76 -12.36 -12.46
N VAL A 16 -8.58 -13.22 -11.85
CA VAL A 16 -8.73 -13.30 -10.39
C VAL A 16 -8.40 -14.72 -9.94
N THR A 17 -7.47 -14.83 -9.00
CA THR A 17 -7.05 -16.11 -8.40
C THR A 17 -7.79 -16.35 -7.09
N SER A 18 -8.02 -15.30 -6.30
CA SER A 18 -8.77 -15.34 -5.05
C SER A 18 -9.29 -13.95 -4.65
N ALA A 19 -10.05 -13.86 -3.55
CA ALA A 19 -10.48 -12.59 -2.97
C ALA A 19 -9.33 -11.67 -2.48
N SER A 20 -8.08 -12.16 -2.46
CA SER A 20 -6.89 -11.39 -2.07
C SER A 20 -5.76 -11.40 -3.10
N VAL A 21 -5.89 -12.15 -4.20
CA VAL A 21 -4.86 -12.29 -5.26
C VAL A 21 -5.51 -12.18 -6.63
N PHE A 22 -5.08 -11.18 -7.40
CA PHE A 22 -5.63 -10.89 -8.72
C PHE A 22 -4.57 -10.19 -9.60
N TYR A 23 -4.77 -10.24 -10.91
CA TYR A 23 -3.83 -9.81 -11.92
C TYR A 23 -4.46 -8.78 -12.86
N SER A 24 -3.70 -7.75 -13.23
CA SER A 24 -4.06 -6.80 -14.29
C SER A 24 -2.92 -6.68 -15.29
N SER A 25 -3.21 -7.01 -16.55
CA SER A 25 -2.26 -6.89 -17.67
C SER A 25 -1.89 -5.44 -18.00
N ALA A 26 -2.67 -4.46 -17.54
CA ALA A 26 -2.38 -3.04 -17.69
C ALA A 26 -1.32 -2.51 -16.68
N ARG A 27 -0.78 -3.37 -15.81
CA ARG A 27 0.19 -2.99 -14.76
C ARG A 27 1.56 -3.57 -15.03
N SER A 28 2.41 -2.78 -15.68
CA SER A 28 3.80 -3.13 -16.04
C SER A 28 4.85 -2.48 -15.13
N GLU A 29 4.44 -1.90 -13.99
CA GLU A 29 5.36 -1.24 -13.06
C GLU A 29 6.32 -2.23 -12.39
N ALA A 30 7.44 -1.72 -11.88
CA ALA A 30 8.41 -2.51 -11.11
C ALA A 30 7.76 -3.12 -9.85
N ALA A 31 8.32 -4.23 -9.37
CA ALA A 31 7.90 -4.85 -8.11
C ALA A 31 7.91 -3.86 -6.94
N ASP A 32 7.05 -4.10 -5.95
CA ASP A 32 6.84 -3.24 -4.77
C ASP A 32 6.38 -1.78 -5.02
N THR A 33 6.19 -1.34 -6.28
CA THR A 33 5.65 0.00 -6.62
C THR A 33 4.37 0.35 -5.82
N PHE A 34 3.48 -0.63 -5.69
CA PHE A 34 2.22 -0.51 -4.95
C PHE A 34 2.26 -1.17 -3.55
N GLY A 35 3.39 -1.75 -3.14
CA GLY A 35 3.54 -2.39 -1.83
C GLY A 35 3.39 -1.37 -0.68
N ALA A 36 2.59 -1.72 0.33
CA ALA A 36 2.10 -0.82 1.38
C ALA A 36 1.23 0.36 0.87
N GLY A 37 0.70 0.26 -0.36
CA GLY A 37 -0.30 1.17 -0.91
C GLY A 37 -1.72 0.69 -0.65
N THR A 38 -2.69 1.23 -1.38
CA THR A 38 -4.11 0.85 -1.25
C THR A 38 -4.75 0.58 -2.60
N ILE A 39 -5.76 -0.30 -2.61
CA ILE A 39 -6.60 -0.59 -3.77
C ILE A 39 -8.08 -0.49 -3.38
N GLN A 40 -8.89 0.12 -4.25
CA GLN A 40 -10.34 0.25 -4.08
C GLN A 40 -11.05 -0.08 -5.40
N PHE A 41 -12.11 -0.89 -5.36
CA PHE A 41 -12.93 -1.14 -6.54
C PHE A 41 -13.90 0.01 -6.79
N THR A 42 -14.00 0.39 -8.07
CA THR A 42 -14.94 1.40 -8.57
C THR A 42 -16.06 0.80 -9.41
N SER A 43 -16.00 -0.51 -9.71
CA SER A 43 -17.13 -1.27 -10.28
C SER A 43 -17.18 -2.71 -9.75
N GLY A 44 -18.29 -3.40 -10.02
CA GLY A 44 -18.55 -4.76 -9.52
C GLY A 44 -19.08 -4.79 -8.09
N PRO A 45 -19.20 -5.99 -7.47
CA PRO A 45 -19.80 -6.16 -6.14
C PRO A 45 -19.07 -5.42 -5.00
N ASN A 46 -17.78 -5.13 -5.19
CA ASN A 46 -16.96 -4.41 -4.21
C ASN A 46 -16.93 -2.88 -4.45
N ALA A 47 -17.73 -2.35 -5.39
CA ALA A 47 -17.75 -0.93 -5.70
C ALA A 47 -18.16 -0.09 -4.47
N GLY A 48 -17.39 0.95 -4.17
CA GLY A 48 -17.66 1.84 -3.04
C GLY A 48 -17.30 1.29 -1.66
N LEU A 49 -16.83 0.04 -1.55
CA LEU A 49 -16.26 -0.48 -0.31
C LEU A 49 -14.94 0.23 0.05
N LYS A 50 -14.53 0.08 1.31
CA LYS A 50 -13.27 0.62 1.84
C LYS A 50 -12.07 0.13 1.02
N ALA A 51 -11.12 1.03 0.76
CA ALA A 51 -9.83 0.67 0.16
C ALA A 51 -9.05 -0.30 1.07
N LEU A 52 -8.56 -1.40 0.50
CA LEU A 52 -7.73 -2.40 1.21
C LEU A 52 -6.24 -2.15 0.99
N ALA A 53 -5.42 -2.53 1.97
CA ALA A 53 -3.97 -2.39 1.89
C ALA A 53 -3.36 -3.44 0.94
N VAL A 54 -2.43 -3.01 0.07
CA VAL A 54 -1.67 -3.88 -0.83
C VAL A 54 -0.45 -4.44 -0.09
N LYS A 55 -0.44 -5.76 0.11
CA LYS A 55 0.65 -6.50 0.74
C LYS A 55 1.88 -6.58 -0.16
N SER A 56 1.67 -6.90 -1.44
CA SER A 56 2.73 -6.98 -2.45
C SER A 56 2.21 -6.74 -3.85
N PHE A 57 3.11 -6.34 -4.75
CA PHE A 57 2.86 -6.19 -6.17
C PHE A 57 4.09 -6.64 -6.95
N ALA A 58 3.91 -7.48 -7.97
CA ALA A 58 4.98 -7.89 -8.87
C ALA A 58 4.39 -8.35 -10.22
N ALA A 59 4.97 -7.90 -11.34
CA ALA A 59 4.61 -8.32 -12.70
C ALA A 59 3.08 -8.30 -12.98
N GLY A 60 2.38 -7.25 -12.53
CA GLY A 60 0.93 -7.09 -12.69
C GLY A 60 0.05 -7.88 -11.70
N VAL A 61 0.64 -8.78 -10.91
CA VAL A 61 -0.05 -9.46 -9.79
C VAL A 61 -0.12 -8.52 -8.60
N ILE A 62 -1.33 -8.31 -8.08
CA ILE A 62 -1.63 -7.52 -6.90
C ILE A 62 -2.11 -8.48 -5.80
N THR A 63 -1.52 -8.38 -4.61
CA THR A 63 -1.92 -9.14 -3.42
C THR A 63 -2.29 -8.19 -2.31
N THR A 64 -3.48 -8.33 -1.73
CA THR A 64 -3.91 -7.54 -0.57
C THR A 64 -3.52 -8.18 0.77
N LEU A 65 -3.52 -7.37 1.83
CA LEU A 65 -3.30 -7.84 3.20
C LEU A 65 -4.52 -8.59 3.74
N GLU A 66 -5.71 -8.10 3.40
CA GLU A 66 -7.02 -8.65 3.77
C GLU A 66 -7.76 -9.06 2.49
N PRO A 67 -8.60 -10.12 2.53
CA PRO A 67 -9.46 -10.46 1.40
C PRO A 67 -10.60 -9.44 1.23
N PHE A 68 -11.05 -9.24 0.00
CA PHE A 68 -12.28 -8.48 -0.28
C PHE A 68 -13.52 -9.24 0.21
N TYR A 69 -14.55 -8.48 0.60
CA TYR A 69 -15.80 -9.03 1.14
C TYR A 69 -16.55 -9.90 0.11
N TYR A 70 -16.60 -9.45 -1.15
CA TYR A 70 -17.04 -10.26 -2.27
C TYR A 70 -15.83 -10.67 -3.12
N LEU A 71 -15.87 -11.86 -3.72
CA LEU A 71 -14.86 -12.30 -4.69
C LEU A 71 -14.85 -11.34 -5.90
N PRO A 72 -13.73 -10.66 -6.22
CA PRO A 72 -13.64 -9.84 -7.42
C PRO A 72 -13.77 -10.68 -8.69
N VAL A 73 -14.13 -10.05 -9.81
CA VAL A 73 -14.23 -10.71 -11.12
C VAL A 73 -13.38 -9.97 -12.15
N ALA A 74 -12.89 -10.68 -13.16
CA ALA A 74 -12.25 -10.06 -14.33
C ALA A 74 -13.19 -9.00 -14.95
N GLY A 75 -12.60 -7.90 -15.43
CA GLY A 75 -13.33 -6.72 -15.90
C GLY A 75 -13.77 -5.74 -14.80
N ASN A 76 -13.69 -6.08 -13.51
CA ASN A 76 -13.94 -5.11 -12.43
C ASN A 76 -12.89 -3.99 -12.45
N ALA A 77 -13.35 -2.74 -12.38
CA ALA A 77 -12.53 -1.54 -12.40
C ALA A 77 -12.08 -1.16 -10.99
N TYR A 78 -10.85 -0.67 -10.87
CA TYR A 78 -10.25 -0.30 -9.59
C TYR A 78 -9.41 0.99 -9.70
N THR A 79 -9.22 1.64 -8.56
CA THR A 79 -8.18 2.63 -8.28
C THR A 79 -7.09 1.99 -7.41
N LEU A 80 -5.84 2.26 -7.71
CA LEU A 80 -4.66 1.68 -7.04
C LEU A 80 -3.66 2.79 -6.75
N THR A 81 -3.34 2.99 -5.48
CA THR A 81 -2.47 4.05 -4.99
C THR A 81 -1.11 3.48 -4.63
N ARG A 82 -0.04 4.10 -5.12
CA ARG A 82 1.35 3.68 -4.87
C ARG A 82 1.68 3.78 -3.38
N GLY A 83 2.21 2.71 -2.77
CA GLY A 83 2.91 2.61 -1.47
C GLY A 83 2.56 3.61 -0.34
N CYS A 84 3.50 4.05 0.51
CA CYS A 84 4.96 3.88 0.54
C CYS A 84 5.39 2.84 1.61
N ARG A 85 6.38 1.98 1.32
CA ARG A 85 7.07 1.18 2.35
C ARG A 85 7.70 2.16 3.35
N LYS A 86 7.47 2.00 4.65
CA LYS A 86 7.81 2.96 5.74
C LYS A 86 9.32 3.26 5.95
N ARG A 87 10.17 3.05 4.94
CA ARG A 87 11.58 3.39 4.84
C ARG A 87 11.72 4.75 4.14
N MET A 88 12.55 5.62 4.69
CA MET A 88 12.66 7.02 4.25
C MET A 88 13.03 7.18 2.76
N ALA A 89 13.91 6.32 2.25
CA ALA A 89 14.35 6.31 0.84
C ALA A 89 13.21 6.04 -0.15
N ASP A 90 12.33 5.07 0.14
CA ASP A 90 11.22 4.65 -0.76
C ASP A 90 10.09 5.69 -0.82
N CYS A 91 10.05 6.60 0.16
CA CYS A 91 9.14 7.74 0.22
C CYS A 91 9.69 8.99 -0.48
N GLN A 92 11.02 9.12 -0.62
CA GLN A 92 11.64 10.25 -1.32
C GLN A 92 11.57 10.11 -2.85
N ALA A 93 11.72 8.90 -3.40
CA ALA A 93 11.79 8.67 -4.85
C ALA A 93 10.41 8.36 -5.48
N ARG A 94 9.54 9.37 -5.72
CA ARG A 94 8.17 9.12 -6.24
C ARG A 94 7.65 10.03 -7.35
N TRP A 95 7.71 9.47 -8.56
CA TRP A 95 7.28 9.98 -9.86
C TRP A 95 8.15 11.10 -10.44
N ASN A 96 8.89 10.76 -11.50
CA ASN A 96 9.63 11.68 -12.37
C ASN A 96 10.53 12.71 -11.63
N GLY A 97 11.25 12.26 -10.61
CA GLY A 97 12.15 13.11 -9.81
C GLY A 97 11.47 14.04 -8.80
N ALA A 98 10.14 14.03 -8.70
CA ALA A 98 9.41 14.82 -7.72
C ALA A 98 9.25 14.07 -6.38
N THR A 99 9.20 14.82 -5.28
CA THR A 99 9.09 14.27 -3.92
C THR A 99 7.63 14.31 -3.46
N PHE A 100 6.74 13.57 -4.11
CA PHE A 100 5.30 13.52 -3.74
C PHE A 100 5.05 12.65 -2.51
N ASN A 101 5.46 13.19 -1.37
CA ASN A 101 5.65 12.45 -0.13
C ASN A 101 4.38 12.42 0.72
N ASN A 102 3.79 11.22 0.91
CA ASN A 102 2.65 11.04 1.82
C ASN A 102 3.08 10.73 3.28
N ILE A 103 4.21 11.29 3.72
CA ILE A 103 4.64 11.27 5.13
C ILE A 103 3.58 11.94 6.04
N ALA A 104 2.85 12.93 5.54
CA ALA A 104 1.83 13.64 6.32
C ALA A 104 0.65 12.75 6.76
N ASN A 105 0.31 11.69 6.02
CA ASN A 105 -0.69 10.69 6.42
C ASN A 105 -0.04 9.36 6.84
N PHE A 106 1.20 9.39 7.34
CA PHE A 106 1.87 8.23 7.90
C PHE A 106 1.18 7.83 9.22
N GLY A 107 0.13 7.02 9.14
CA GLY A 107 -0.55 6.41 10.30
C GLY A 107 0.28 5.32 11.00
N GLY A 108 1.60 5.45 11.02
CA GLY A 108 2.46 4.74 11.95
C GLY A 108 2.87 5.69 13.08
N PHE A 109 3.21 5.13 14.23
CA PHE A 109 3.89 5.88 15.29
C PHE A 109 5.42 5.77 15.04
N PRO A 110 6.10 6.75 14.41
CA PRO A 110 7.56 6.73 14.30
C PRO A 110 8.24 6.96 15.66
N TYR A 111 7.48 7.45 16.65
CA TYR A 111 7.90 7.72 18.03
C TYR A 111 7.16 6.81 19.02
N ILE A 112 7.11 5.49 18.76
CA ILE A 112 7.13 4.56 19.90
C ILE A 112 8.61 4.40 20.26
N PRO A 113 9.10 5.01 21.37
CA PRO A 113 10.41 4.64 21.85
C PRO A 113 10.41 3.13 22.12
N ALA A 114 11.36 2.41 21.53
CA ALA A 114 11.58 1.02 21.91
C ALA A 114 11.77 0.96 23.43
N GLY A 115 11.08 0.01 24.09
CA GLY A 115 11.05 -0.14 25.54
C GLY A 115 12.37 -0.65 26.13
N SER A 116 13.47 0.05 25.87
CA SER A 116 14.83 -0.24 26.31
C SER A 116 15.53 1.02 26.80
N VAL A 117 14.81 1.84 27.58
CA VAL A 117 15.37 2.98 28.35
C VAL A 117 14.84 2.99 29.79
N TYR A 118 14.67 1.80 30.39
CA TYR A 118 14.37 1.63 31.81
C TYR A 118 15.15 0.44 32.41
N ALA A 119 16.48 0.60 32.50
CA ALA A 119 17.35 -0.14 33.43
C ALA A 119 18.78 0.46 33.49
N THR A 120 18.87 1.76 33.78
CA THR A 120 20.12 2.41 34.22
C THR A 120 19.64 3.52 35.16
N VAL A 121 19.82 3.46 36.48
CA VAL A 121 20.97 3.01 37.28
C VAL A 121 20.54 2.00 38.36
N GLY A 122 21.40 1.03 38.67
CA GLY A 122 21.13 0.04 39.73
C GLY A 122 22.25 -0.98 40.00
N GLN A 123 23.51 -0.64 39.72
CA GLN A 123 24.67 -1.48 40.05
C GLN A 123 25.54 -0.73 41.07
N GLY A 124 25.65 -1.28 42.28
CA GLY A 124 26.40 -0.70 43.39
C GLY A 124 26.04 -1.40 44.70
N GLY A 125 26.69 -2.53 44.97
CA GLY A 125 26.61 -3.18 46.28
C GLY A 125 27.62 -2.58 47.26
N GLY A 126 27.30 -2.64 48.54
CA GLY A 126 28.10 -2.23 49.69
C GLY A 126 27.37 -2.61 50.97
#